data_AF-A0AAU5W0M4-F1
#
_entry.id   AF-A0AAU5W0M4-F1
#
_cell.length_a   1.000
_cell.length_b   1.000
_cell.length_c   1.000
_cell.angle_alpha   90.00
_cell.angle_beta   90.00
_cell.angle_gamma   90.00
#
_symmetry.space_group_name_H-M   'P 1'
#
loop_
_entity.id
_entity.type
_entity.pdbx_description
1 polymer ?
#
loop_
_entity_poly.entity_id
_entity_poly.type
_entity_poly.pdbx_seq_one_letter_code
_entity_poly.pdbx_strand_id
1 'polypeptide(L)'
;MTTIDWDAAADSFDEEPDHGLLDPVVRSAWARRMETWLPTARSAVLDLGCGTGSLALLAAGQGHRVTAVDRSTRMVEQARAKLAGTGTEVLVGDAAHPPVGKQRFDVILARHIVWLLPDPAAVLRHWFSLLRPGGRLVLIEGVWNGTGLSADRLTALLTEHTERVHHEPLSADPLLWGKEVDDERYALVARAEPPHRHTEVVDVHLVLRKGSEVLLARRAGTGYADGLLHAPSGHAEDGEDVRAAMVREAAEEIGVELDPDELRVALVMQHRGPGGNPRIGWFFEAEHDPARPPRNAEPDKCSQLDWFPLDALPDDMVAYCRAGLDGYRAGQRFLIHWHQDTDAIAHDPGGVPRAVPLPVSATSTGRLHHIELWVPDLAEAEAEWGWLLGRLGHVPYQRWAHGRSWRRGDGYVVVERSPDGSGGPHDRLRPGLNHLAFHVRDRAALDDLVAAAPGHGWRLLFPELHPYAGGSGHHAAYLENTAGYEVELVAP
;
A
#
# COMPACT_ATOMS: atom_id res chain seq x y z
N MET A 1 -6.59 -40.59 19.60
CA MET A 1 -5.59 -40.53 20.69
C MET A 1 -4.58 -41.64 20.44
N THR A 2 -3.31 -41.30 20.38
CA THR A 2 -2.22 -42.28 20.35
C THR A 2 -2.25 -43.13 21.62
N THR A 3 -1.96 -44.42 21.47
CA THR A 3 -2.03 -45.46 22.52
C THR A 3 -0.75 -45.52 23.37
N ILE A 4 0.01 -44.43 23.45
CA ILE A 4 1.31 -44.41 24.12
C ILE A 4 1.09 -44.26 25.63
N ASP A 5 1.55 -45.26 26.38
CA ASP A 5 1.58 -45.27 27.84
C ASP A 5 2.84 -44.55 28.34
N TRP A 6 2.69 -43.26 28.63
CA TRP A 6 3.79 -42.44 29.14
C TRP A 6 4.15 -42.76 30.59
N ASP A 7 3.25 -43.35 31.38
CA ASP A 7 3.58 -43.78 32.74
C ASP A 7 4.56 -44.96 32.71
N ALA A 8 4.39 -45.90 31.78
CA ALA A 8 5.31 -47.00 31.56
C ALA A 8 6.67 -46.57 30.96
N ALA A 9 6.67 -45.50 30.14
CA ALA A 9 7.89 -45.00 29.50
C ALA A 9 8.76 -44.13 30.43
N ALA A 10 8.24 -43.66 31.56
CA ALA A 10 8.91 -42.67 32.41
C ALA A 10 10.31 -43.11 32.86
N ASP A 11 10.49 -44.36 33.30
CA ASP A 11 11.75 -44.81 33.90
C ASP A 11 12.94 -44.82 32.92
N SER A 12 12.70 -44.97 31.61
CA SER A 12 13.74 -44.92 30.56
C SER A 12 13.69 -43.66 29.69
N PHE A 13 12.74 -42.75 29.93
CA PHE A 13 12.52 -41.59 29.05
C PHE A 13 13.76 -40.70 28.93
N ASP A 14 14.48 -40.51 30.03
CA ASP A 14 15.70 -39.68 30.11
C ASP A 14 16.95 -40.33 29.50
N GLU A 15 16.89 -41.63 29.15
CA GLU A 15 18.01 -42.33 28.51
C GLU A 15 18.24 -41.87 27.07
N GLU A 16 17.19 -41.38 26.41
CA GLU A 16 17.32 -40.78 25.07
C GLU A 16 18.05 -39.41 25.18
N PRO A 17 19.11 -39.17 24.39
CA PRO A 17 20.02 -38.03 24.61
C PRO A 17 19.34 -36.66 24.66
N ASP A 18 18.37 -36.40 23.78
CA ASP A 18 17.63 -35.14 23.68
C ASP A 18 16.44 -35.03 24.65
N HIS A 19 16.06 -36.13 25.30
CA HIS A 19 15.00 -36.12 26.32
C HIS A 19 15.55 -35.69 27.67
N GLY A 20 16.47 -36.47 28.24
CA GLY A 20 16.98 -36.27 29.60
C GLY A 20 18.02 -35.16 29.72
N LEU A 21 18.70 -34.83 28.62
CA LEU A 21 19.81 -33.86 28.58
C LEU A 21 20.89 -34.18 29.62
N LEU A 22 21.18 -35.48 29.80
CA LEU A 22 22.17 -35.98 30.76
C LEU A 22 23.60 -35.66 30.31
N ASP A 23 23.86 -35.72 29.00
CA ASP A 23 25.14 -35.31 28.42
C ASP A 23 25.30 -33.78 28.54
N PRO A 24 26.38 -33.28 29.20
CA PRO A 24 26.64 -31.87 29.33
C PRO A 24 26.74 -31.11 28.00
N VAL A 25 27.25 -31.74 26.94
CA VAL A 25 27.40 -31.13 25.61
C VAL A 25 26.04 -30.88 24.99
N VAL A 26 25.18 -31.90 24.98
CA VAL A 26 23.80 -31.83 24.47
C VAL A 26 22.99 -30.82 25.28
N ARG A 27 23.09 -30.88 26.60
CA ARG A 27 22.44 -29.92 27.51
C ARG A 27 22.86 -28.48 27.25
N SER A 28 24.17 -28.23 27.06
CA SER A 28 24.68 -26.90 26.74
C SER A 28 24.25 -26.42 25.35
N ALA A 29 24.11 -27.32 24.37
CA ALA A 29 23.59 -26.98 23.04
C ALA A 29 22.13 -26.51 23.14
N TRP A 30 21.28 -27.27 23.85
CA TRP A 30 19.90 -26.87 24.12
C TRP A 30 19.78 -25.59 24.93
N ALA A 31 20.61 -25.41 25.96
CA ALA A 31 20.60 -24.18 26.76
C ALA A 31 20.86 -22.94 25.89
N ARG A 32 21.90 -22.98 25.05
CA ARG A 32 22.23 -21.90 24.10
C ARG A 32 21.12 -21.67 23.09
N ARG A 33 20.47 -22.72 22.62
CA ARG A 33 19.36 -22.58 21.67
C ARG A 33 18.13 -21.97 22.34
N MET A 34 17.80 -22.38 23.56
CA MET A 34 16.69 -21.78 24.31
C MET A 34 16.91 -20.28 24.58
N GLU A 35 18.16 -19.83 24.79
CA GLU A 35 18.48 -18.41 24.95
C GLU A 35 18.07 -17.56 23.73
N THR A 36 18.05 -18.13 22.52
CA THR A 36 17.63 -17.40 21.31
C THR A 36 16.12 -17.30 21.18
N TRP A 37 15.38 -18.29 21.69
CA TRP A 37 13.92 -18.36 21.61
C TRP A 37 13.22 -17.65 22.77
N LEU A 38 13.81 -17.67 23.96
CA LEU A 38 13.25 -17.07 25.17
C LEU A 38 13.58 -15.56 25.29
N PRO A 39 12.80 -14.78 26.03
CA PRO A 39 13.14 -13.39 26.35
C PRO A 39 14.40 -13.30 27.22
N THR A 40 15.19 -12.24 27.05
CA THR A 40 16.35 -11.97 27.92
C THR A 40 15.95 -11.51 29.33
N ALA A 41 14.78 -10.87 29.44
CA ALA A 41 14.22 -10.48 30.73
C ALA A 41 13.59 -11.70 31.42
N ARG A 42 13.61 -11.69 32.77
CA ARG A 42 12.90 -12.70 33.56
C ARG A 42 11.41 -12.67 33.23
N SER A 43 10.91 -13.83 32.81
CA SER A 43 9.56 -14.02 32.27
C SER A 43 8.84 -15.21 32.92
N ALA A 44 7.51 -15.20 32.88
CA ALA A 44 6.67 -16.34 33.25
C ALA A 44 6.54 -17.29 32.06
N VAL A 45 6.98 -18.54 32.24
CA VAL A 45 7.04 -19.59 31.22
C VAL A 45 6.11 -20.73 31.62
N LEU A 46 5.24 -21.15 30.70
CA LEU A 46 4.42 -22.35 30.83
C LEU A 46 4.97 -23.44 29.91
N ASP A 47 5.47 -24.53 30.49
CA ASP A 47 5.98 -25.71 29.76
C ASP A 47 4.89 -26.78 29.68
N LEU A 48 4.36 -27.04 28.48
CA LEU A 48 3.21 -27.92 28.24
C LEU A 48 3.66 -29.26 27.64
N GLY A 49 3.31 -30.35 28.31
CA GLY A 49 3.88 -31.67 28.02
C GLY A 49 5.34 -31.73 28.47
N CYS A 50 5.63 -31.29 29.69
CA CYS A 50 7.00 -31.09 30.17
C CYS A 50 7.80 -32.39 30.37
N GLY A 51 7.13 -33.55 30.34
CA GLY A 51 7.73 -34.85 30.59
C GLY A 51 8.47 -34.89 31.94
N THR A 52 9.74 -35.29 31.91
CA THR A 52 10.62 -35.31 33.09
C THR A 52 11.22 -33.93 33.43
N GLY A 53 10.82 -32.85 32.75
CA GLY A 53 11.15 -31.46 33.11
C GLY A 53 12.46 -30.90 32.57
N SER A 54 13.04 -31.48 31.51
CA SER A 54 14.37 -31.05 30.99
C SER A 54 14.38 -29.62 30.45
N LEU A 55 13.37 -29.21 29.66
CA LEU A 55 13.30 -27.83 29.17
C LEU A 55 12.90 -26.84 30.27
N ALA A 56 11.97 -27.22 31.15
CA ALA A 56 11.66 -26.47 32.37
C ALA A 56 12.90 -26.19 33.23
N LEU A 57 13.83 -27.15 33.35
CA LEU A 57 15.07 -26.99 34.10
C LEU A 57 15.98 -25.95 33.43
N LEU A 58 16.13 -26.01 32.10
CA LEU A 58 16.91 -25.03 31.35
C LEU A 58 16.32 -23.61 31.45
N ALA A 59 15.00 -23.47 31.28
CA ALA A 59 14.31 -22.18 31.41
C ALA A 59 14.45 -21.60 32.83
N ALA A 60 14.31 -22.44 33.87
CA ALA A 60 14.53 -22.01 35.25
C ALA A 60 15.99 -21.61 35.51
N GLY A 61 16.95 -22.35 34.94
CA GLY A 61 18.39 -22.03 34.98
C GLY A 61 18.75 -20.70 34.31
N GLN A 62 17.97 -20.28 33.30
CA GLN A 62 18.06 -18.95 32.68
C GLN A 62 17.35 -17.84 33.48
N GLY A 63 16.78 -18.17 34.65
CA GLY A 63 16.20 -17.21 35.59
C GLY A 63 14.69 -16.99 35.44
N HIS A 64 14.01 -17.69 34.52
CA HIS A 64 12.56 -17.58 34.33
C HIS A 64 11.76 -18.16 35.51
N ARG A 65 10.50 -17.73 35.65
CA ARG A 65 9.54 -18.43 36.52
C ARG A 65 8.79 -19.45 35.69
N VAL A 66 8.92 -20.71 36.05
CA VAL A 66 8.38 -21.81 35.25
C VAL A 66 7.20 -22.47 35.96
N THR A 67 6.13 -22.71 35.21
CA THR A 67 5.07 -23.65 35.55
C THR A 67 5.12 -24.77 34.51
N ALA A 68 5.26 -26.02 34.95
CA ALA A 68 5.43 -27.18 34.09
C ALA A 68 4.23 -28.13 34.26
N VAL A 69 3.64 -28.57 33.15
CA VAL A 69 2.41 -29.39 33.13
C VAL A 69 2.63 -30.64 32.30
N ASP A 70 2.33 -31.81 32.87
CA ASP A 70 2.25 -33.08 32.14
C ASP A 70 1.09 -33.94 32.65
N ARG A 71 0.54 -34.78 31.78
CA ARG A 71 -0.59 -35.67 32.12
C ARG A 71 -0.16 -36.92 32.87
N SER A 72 1.08 -37.37 32.66
CA SER A 72 1.62 -38.58 33.28
C SER A 72 2.05 -38.29 34.71
N THR A 73 1.50 -39.06 35.66
CA THR A 73 1.84 -38.89 37.08
C THR A 73 3.30 -39.29 37.32
N ARG A 74 3.78 -40.33 36.63
CA ARG A 74 5.16 -40.81 36.72
C ARG A 74 6.18 -39.84 36.14
N MET A 75 5.88 -39.22 34.99
CA MET A 75 6.70 -38.13 34.43
C MET A 75 6.78 -36.94 35.40
N VAL A 76 5.63 -36.52 35.95
CA VAL A 76 5.57 -35.42 36.93
C VAL A 76 6.36 -35.72 38.20
N GLU A 77 6.38 -36.96 38.71
CA GLU A 77 7.22 -37.35 39.85
C GLU A 77 8.70 -37.14 39.55
N GLN A 78 9.17 -37.57 38.37
CA GLN A 78 10.55 -37.35 37.96
C GLN A 78 10.86 -35.86 37.72
N ALA A 79 9.94 -35.11 37.10
CA ALA A 79 10.07 -33.67 36.92
C ALA A 79 10.19 -32.94 38.25
N ARG A 80 9.40 -33.30 39.27
CA ARG A 80 9.50 -32.74 40.62
C ARG A 80 10.85 -33.00 41.26
N ALA A 81 11.41 -34.20 41.08
CA ALA A 81 12.73 -34.53 41.58
C ALA A 81 13.82 -33.73 40.84
N LYS A 82 13.75 -33.65 39.51
CA LYS A 82 14.71 -32.92 38.66
C LYS A 82 14.69 -31.40 38.89
N LEU A 83 13.51 -30.84 39.14
CA LEU A 83 13.28 -29.41 39.35
C LEU A 83 13.32 -28.99 40.82
N ALA A 84 13.69 -29.91 41.73
CA ALA A 84 13.78 -29.59 43.15
C ALA A 84 14.79 -28.44 43.38
N GLY A 85 14.33 -27.38 44.06
CA GLY A 85 15.14 -26.21 44.38
C GLY A 85 15.19 -25.11 43.30
N THR A 86 14.60 -25.31 42.12
CA THR A 86 14.51 -24.26 41.08
C THR A 86 13.39 -23.25 41.35
N GLY A 87 12.41 -23.62 42.18
CA GLY A 87 11.17 -22.85 42.39
C GLY A 87 10.13 -23.02 41.28
N THR A 88 10.31 -24.00 40.39
CA THR A 88 9.33 -24.37 39.36
C THR A 88 8.09 -25.01 39.98
N GLU A 89 6.91 -24.58 39.53
CA GLU A 89 5.64 -25.23 39.88
C GLU A 89 5.38 -26.40 38.93
N VAL A 90 5.15 -27.61 39.45
CA VAL A 90 4.93 -28.82 38.62
C VAL A 90 3.55 -29.41 38.87
N LEU A 91 2.71 -29.40 37.84
CA LEU A 91 1.29 -29.76 37.89
C LEU A 91 1.01 -31.01 37.06
N VAL A 92 0.15 -31.89 37.59
CA VAL A 92 -0.45 -32.97 36.79
C VAL A 92 -1.67 -32.39 36.06
N GLY A 93 -1.70 -32.46 34.73
CA GLY A 93 -2.79 -31.91 33.95
C GLY A 93 -2.71 -32.15 32.44
N ASP A 94 -3.82 -31.94 31.75
CA ASP A 94 -3.90 -32.04 30.29
C ASP A 94 -3.31 -30.77 29.65
N ALA A 95 -2.36 -30.93 28.72
CA ALA A 95 -1.79 -29.81 27.96
C ALA A 95 -2.84 -29.08 27.09
N ALA A 96 -3.92 -29.74 26.69
CA ALA A 96 -5.03 -29.09 25.98
C ALA A 96 -5.85 -28.16 26.89
N HIS A 97 -5.89 -28.42 28.20
CA HIS A 97 -6.63 -27.66 29.20
C HIS A 97 -5.83 -27.57 30.52
N PRO A 98 -4.70 -26.85 30.52
CA PRO A 98 -3.77 -26.88 31.64
C PRO A 98 -4.42 -26.29 32.91
N PRO A 99 -4.17 -26.86 34.11
CA PRO A 99 -4.80 -26.45 35.36
C PRO A 99 -4.19 -25.17 35.96
N VAL A 100 -4.02 -24.14 35.14
CA VAL A 100 -3.36 -22.85 35.47
C VAL A 100 -4.36 -21.72 35.76
N GLY A 101 -5.65 -22.04 35.77
CA GLY A 101 -6.73 -21.09 36.06
C GLY A 101 -6.73 -19.89 35.12
N LYS A 102 -6.72 -18.67 35.69
CA LYS A 102 -6.73 -17.41 34.93
C LYS A 102 -5.34 -16.83 34.66
N GLN A 103 -4.26 -17.57 34.98
CA GLN A 103 -2.90 -17.08 34.78
C GLN A 103 -2.63 -16.78 33.30
N ARG A 104 -1.69 -15.87 33.07
CA ARG A 104 -1.20 -15.47 31.74
C ARG A 104 0.32 -15.49 31.74
N PHE A 105 0.90 -15.96 30.65
CA PHE A 105 2.32 -16.24 30.54
C PHE A 105 2.98 -15.36 29.47
N ASP A 106 4.26 -15.05 29.66
CA ASP A 106 5.06 -14.35 28.66
C ASP A 106 5.56 -15.32 27.59
N VAL A 107 5.73 -16.61 27.95
CA VAL A 107 6.11 -17.68 27.04
C VAL A 107 5.29 -18.93 27.32
N ILE A 108 4.84 -19.59 26.25
CA ILE A 108 4.42 -21.00 26.28
C ILE A 108 5.45 -21.79 25.48
N LEU A 109 5.97 -22.85 26.09
CA LEU A 109 6.95 -23.76 25.52
C LEU A 109 6.32 -25.15 25.42
N ALA A 110 6.52 -25.83 24.30
CA ALA A 110 6.04 -27.18 24.10
C ALA A 110 6.99 -27.95 23.18
N ARG A 111 7.29 -29.21 23.51
CA ARG A 111 8.14 -30.08 22.70
C ARG A 111 7.49 -31.45 22.48
N HIS A 112 7.43 -31.88 21.22
CA HIS A 112 6.95 -33.20 20.77
C HIS A 112 5.56 -33.60 21.30
N ILE A 113 4.65 -32.63 21.43
CA ILE A 113 3.33 -32.83 22.08
C ILE A 113 2.17 -32.47 21.16
N VAL A 114 2.33 -31.52 20.23
CA VAL A 114 1.21 -30.98 19.45
C VAL A 114 0.56 -32.06 18.57
N TRP A 115 1.36 -32.96 18.01
CA TRP A 115 0.89 -34.08 17.20
C TRP A 115 0.11 -35.15 17.98
N LEU A 116 0.23 -35.18 19.31
CA LEU A 116 -0.50 -36.09 20.20
C LEU A 116 -1.90 -35.57 20.56
N LEU A 117 -2.16 -34.28 20.29
CA LEU A 117 -3.40 -33.61 20.67
C LEU A 117 -4.53 -33.91 19.67
N PRO A 118 -5.77 -34.10 20.15
CA PRO A 118 -6.90 -34.50 19.30
C PRO A 118 -7.34 -33.40 18.31
N ASP A 119 -7.22 -32.13 18.67
CA ASP A 119 -7.50 -30.96 17.81
C ASP A 119 -6.42 -29.89 18.01
N PRO A 120 -5.29 -29.99 17.27
CA PRO A 120 -4.20 -29.03 17.39
C PRO A 120 -4.64 -27.58 17.14
N ALA A 121 -5.59 -27.33 16.24
CA ALA A 121 -6.05 -25.98 15.94
C ALA A 121 -6.79 -25.36 17.13
N ALA A 122 -7.71 -26.10 17.75
CA ALA A 122 -8.42 -25.63 18.94
C ALA A 122 -7.49 -25.45 20.14
N VAL A 123 -6.51 -26.34 20.31
CA VAL A 123 -5.54 -26.23 21.41
C VAL A 123 -4.61 -25.03 21.22
N LEU A 124 -4.10 -24.81 20.00
CA LEU A 124 -3.27 -23.63 19.71
C LEU A 124 -4.03 -22.33 20.00
N ARG A 125 -5.31 -22.21 19.59
CA ARG A 125 -6.18 -21.08 19.97
C ARG A 125 -6.24 -20.88 21.48
N HIS A 126 -6.41 -21.95 22.24
CA HIS A 126 -6.44 -21.88 23.69
C HIS A 126 -5.09 -21.42 24.27
N TRP A 127 -3.97 -21.96 23.79
CA TRP A 127 -2.64 -21.55 24.22
C TRP A 127 -2.36 -20.07 23.94
N PHE A 128 -2.72 -19.57 22.76
CA PHE A 128 -2.63 -18.13 22.47
C PHE A 128 -3.45 -17.28 23.45
N SER A 129 -4.61 -17.76 23.91
CA SER A 129 -5.41 -17.06 24.93
C SER A 129 -4.75 -17.02 26.32
N LEU A 130 -3.81 -17.93 26.60
CA LEU A 130 -3.01 -17.98 27.83
C LEU A 130 -1.75 -17.09 27.77
N LEU A 131 -1.37 -16.62 26.57
CA LEU A 131 -0.27 -15.67 26.42
C LEU A 131 -0.71 -14.24 26.79
N ARG A 132 0.22 -13.48 27.36
CA ARG A 132 0.11 -12.01 27.45
C ARG A 132 0.32 -11.40 26.05
N PRO A 133 -0.17 -10.17 25.80
CA PRO A 133 0.22 -9.41 24.61
C PRO A 133 1.75 -9.34 24.49
N GLY A 134 2.28 -9.64 23.30
CA GLY A 134 3.71 -9.73 23.01
C GLY A 134 4.38 -11.03 23.44
N GLY A 135 3.61 -11.96 24.02
CA GLY A 135 4.09 -13.25 24.49
C GLY A 135 4.52 -14.17 23.35
N ARG A 136 5.35 -15.17 23.66
CA ARG A 136 5.90 -16.10 22.67
C ARG A 136 5.33 -17.49 22.83
N LEU A 137 4.95 -18.13 21.73
CA LEU A 137 4.74 -19.56 21.64
C LEU A 137 5.97 -20.19 20.99
N VAL A 138 6.65 -21.09 21.70
CA VAL A 138 7.83 -21.82 21.22
C VAL A 138 7.45 -23.29 21.10
N LEU A 139 7.44 -23.81 19.88
CA LEU A 139 7.11 -25.19 19.57
C LEU A 139 8.33 -25.89 19.00
N ILE A 140 8.72 -27.03 19.58
CA ILE A 140 9.79 -27.89 19.07
C ILE A 140 9.14 -29.19 18.63
N GLU A 141 9.10 -29.44 17.33
CA GLU A 141 8.33 -30.52 16.73
C GLU A 141 9.13 -31.18 15.58
N GLY A 142 8.55 -32.21 14.98
CA GLY A 142 9.19 -32.95 13.91
C GLY A 142 8.31 -34.04 13.32
N VAL A 143 8.86 -34.75 12.33
CA VAL A 143 8.27 -35.94 11.72
C VAL A 143 9.31 -37.05 11.71
N TRP A 144 9.11 -38.07 12.55
CA TRP A 144 9.98 -39.23 12.70
C TRP A 144 9.21 -40.51 12.38
N ASN A 145 9.82 -41.39 11.58
CA ASN A 145 9.21 -42.67 11.15
C ASN A 145 7.79 -42.53 10.56
N GLY A 146 7.50 -41.41 9.89
CA GLY A 146 6.18 -41.12 9.31
C GLY A 146 5.11 -40.67 10.31
N THR A 147 5.49 -40.39 11.56
CA THR A 147 4.60 -39.86 12.62
C THR A 147 5.04 -38.46 13.04
N GLY A 148 4.09 -37.58 13.38
CA GLY A 148 4.37 -36.21 13.80
C GLY A 148 3.57 -35.17 13.03
N LEU A 149 3.99 -33.91 13.12
CA LEU A 149 3.45 -32.78 12.35
C LEU A 149 4.61 -32.14 11.59
N SER A 150 4.41 -31.84 10.30
CA SER A 150 5.42 -31.12 9.52
C SER A 150 5.44 -29.64 9.85
N ALA A 151 6.59 -29.00 9.61
CA ALA A 151 6.75 -27.56 9.84
C ALA A 151 5.73 -26.73 9.06
N ASP A 152 5.46 -27.09 7.80
CA ASP A 152 4.48 -26.40 6.94
C ASP A 152 3.07 -26.50 7.51
N ARG A 153 2.66 -27.69 7.96
CA ARG A 153 1.32 -27.90 8.50
C ARG A 153 1.13 -27.14 9.80
N LEU A 154 2.13 -27.15 10.68
CA LEU A 154 2.05 -26.44 11.94
C LEU A 154 2.13 -24.91 11.75
N THR A 155 2.96 -24.44 10.81
CA THR A 155 3.02 -23.02 10.44
C THR A 155 1.67 -22.50 9.95
N ALA A 156 0.97 -23.26 9.09
CA ALA A 156 -0.36 -22.90 8.61
C ALA A 156 -1.43 -22.81 9.73
N LEU A 157 -1.27 -23.56 10.83
CA LEU A 157 -2.15 -23.44 12.00
C LEU A 157 -1.83 -22.19 12.82
N LEU A 158 -0.60 -21.69 12.77
CA LEU A 158 -0.16 -20.51 13.54
C LEU A 158 -0.49 -19.19 12.84
N THR A 159 -0.69 -19.18 11.51
CA THR A 159 -0.98 -17.94 10.75
C THR A 159 -2.30 -17.27 11.16
N GLU A 160 -3.23 -17.99 11.80
CA GLU A 160 -4.46 -17.41 12.37
C GLU A 160 -4.20 -16.57 13.63
N HIS A 161 -2.99 -16.62 14.21
CA HIS A 161 -2.68 -16.07 15.53
C HIS A 161 -1.45 -15.17 15.57
N THR A 162 -0.67 -15.10 14.48
CA THR A 162 0.53 -14.29 14.40
C THR A 162 0.85 -13.88 12.96
N GLU A 163 1.36 -12.66 12.76
CA GLU A 163 1.80 -12.17 11.45
C GLU A 163 3.12 -12.82 10.98
N ARG A 164 3.94 -13.34 11.91
CA ARG A 164 5.24 -13.93 11.60
C ARG A 164 5.56 -15.10 12.51
N VAL A 165 5.87 -16.22 11.89
CA VAL A 165 6.44 -17.41 12.54
C VAL A 165 7.93 -17.47 12.17
N HIS A 166 8.81 -17.51 13.16
CA HIS A 166 10.21 -17.84 12.92
C HIS A 166 10.34 -19.36 12.83
N HIS A 167 10.71 -19.86 11.66
CA HIS A 167 10.99 -21.27 11.42
C HIS A 167 12.50 -21.51 11.46
N GLU A 168 12.91 -22.50 12.25
CA GLU A 168 14.30 -22.90 12.41
C GLU A 168 14.43 -24.42 12.21
N PRO A 169 15.04 -24.88 11.10
CA PRO A 169 15.40 -26.28 10.91
C PRO A 169 16.47 -26.69 11.93
N LEU A 170 16.26 -27.82 12.60
CA LEU A 170 17.15 -28.35 13.64
C LEU A 170 17.80 -29.69 13.28
N SER A 171 17.34 -30.38 12.21
CA SER A 171 17.87 -31.69 11.82
C SER A 171 19.38 -31.70 11.54
N ALA A 172 19.93 -30.58 11.05
CA ALA A 172 21.35 -30.49 10.70
C ALA A 172 22.30 -30.22 11.89
N ASP A 173 21.78 -30.11 13.11
CA ASP A 173 22.57 -29.83 14.33
C ASP A 173 22.61 -31.06 15.25
N PRO A 174 23.54 -32.02 15.02
CA PRO A 174 23.62 -33.26 15.79
C PRO A 174 23.91 -33.04 17.28
N LEU A 175 24.44 -31.87 17.66
CA LEU A 175 24.70 -31.54 19.06
C LEU A 175 23.42 -31.36 19.86
N LEU A 176 22.31 -30.97 19.22
CA LEU A 176 20.99 -30.91 19.88
C LEU A 176 20.45 -32.31 20.15
N TRP A 177 20.82 -33.30 19.34
CA TRP A 177 20.20 -34.63 19.38
C TRP A 177 21.10 -35.70 20.00
N GLY A 178 22.37 -35.37 20.24
CA GLY A 178 23.39 -36.34 20.67
C GLY A 178 23.75 -37.38 19.61
N LYS A 179 23.23 -37.22 18.38
CA LYS A 179 23.41 -38.11 17.23
C LYS A 179 23.03 -37.39 15.94
N GLU A 180 23.46 -37.96 14.82
CA GLU A 180 22.94 -37.57 13.49
C GLU A 180 21.47 -38.00 13.36
N VAL A 181 20.67 -37.15 12.71
CA VAL A 181 19.25 -37.38 12.47
C VAL A 181 18.95 -37.10 11.00
N ASP A 182 18.18 -37.99 10.36
CA ASP A 182 17.76 -37.87 8.96
C ASP A 182 16.27 -37.48 8.82
N ASP A 183 15.58 -37.40 9.95
CA ASP A 183 14.17 -37.03 10.10
C ASP A 183 13.97 -35.50 10.24
N GLU A 184 12.75 -35.02 10.01
CA GLU A 184 12.41 -33.59 10.10
C GLU A 184 12.34 -33.17 11.58
N ARG A 185 13.16 -32.19 11.98
CA ARG A 185 13.13 -31.58 13.31
C ARG A 185 13.24 -30.07 13.19
N TYR A 186 12.40 -29.34 13.90
CA TYR A 186 12.33 -27.90 13.76
C TYR A 186 11.83 -27.22 15.04
N ALA A 187 12.11 -25.92 15.13
CA ALA A 187 11.45 -25.04 16.07
C ALA A 187 10.62 -23.99 15.32
N LEU A 188 9.43 -23.70 15.85
CA LEU A 188 8.62 -22.54 15.47
C LEU A 188 8.51 -21.61 16.67
N VAL A 189 8.92 -20.36 16.47
CA VAL A 189 8.70 -19.28 17.44
C VAL A 189 7.68 -18.31 16.86
N ALA A 190 6.46 -18.39 17.39
CA ALA A 190 5.37 -17.47 17.09
C ALA A 190 5.24 -16.43 18.22
N ARG A 191 4.80 -15.23 17.88
CA ARG A 191 4.48 -14.21 18.89
C ARG A 191 2.97 -14.00 18.89
N ALA A 192 2.34 -14.16 20.05
CA ALA A 192 1.08 -13.48 20.30
C ALA A 192 1.41 -11.98 20.19
N GLU A 193 0.89 -11.30 19.16
CA GLU A 193 1.26 -9.92 18.71
C GLU A 193 1.73 -8.96 19.84
N PRO A 194 2.73 -8.03 19.64
CA PRO A 194 2.84 -7.07 18.49
C PRO A 194 4.28 -6.59 18.08
N PRO A 195 4.42 -5.71 17.05
CA PRO A 195 4.79 -4.31 17.31
C PRO A 195 3.93 -3.30 16.53
N HIS A 196 3.79 -2.08 17.06
CA HIS A 196 3.26 -0.95 16.29
C HIS A 196 3.96 -0.86 14.93
N ARG A 197 3.26 -1.25 13.87
CA ARG A 197 3.63 -0.90 12.50
C ARG A 197 3.24 0.56 12.34
N HIS A 198 4.14 1.35 11.76
CA HIS A 198 3.80 2.73 11.40
C HIS A 198 2.60 2.68 10.45
N THR A 199 1.48 3.25 10.90
CA THR A 199 0.25 3.38 10.14
C THR A 199 0.03 4.84 9.85
N GLU A 200 -0.14 5.19 8.57
CA GLU A 200 -0.58 6.52 8.18
C GLU A 200 -2.07 6.50 7.92
N VAL A 201 -2.75 7.57 8.32
CA VAL A 201 -4.15 7.77 7.95
C VAL A 201 -4.20 7.96 6.43
N VAL A 202 -5.11 7.24 5.79
CA VAL A 202 -5.39 7.40 4.36
C VAL A 202 -6.55 8.39 4.25
N ASP A 203 -6.30 9.55 3.65
CA ASP A 203 -7.34 10.51 3.31
C ASP A 203 -7.60 10.56 1.80
N VAL A 204 -8.83 10.95 1.46
CA VAL A 204 -9.33 11.03 0.09
C VAL A 204 -9.83 12.46 -0.16
N HIS A 205 -9.55 12.98 -1.35
CA HIS A 205 -9.84 14.37 -1.74
C HIS A 205 -10.49 14.37 -3.12
N LEU A 206 -11.62 15.06 -3.25
CA LEU A 206 -12.35 15.14 -4.50
C LEU A 206 -12.04 16.43 -5.25
N VAL A 207 -11.38 16.30 -6.39
CA VAL A 207 -11.28 17.34 -7.42
C VAL A 207 -12.51 17.26 -8.30
N LEU A 208 -13.65 17.73 -7.79
CA LEU A 208 -14.89 17.79 -8.58
C LEU A 208 -14.80 18.98 -9.54
N ARG A 209 -14.88 18.70 -10.85
CA ARG A 209 -14.69 19.70 -11.90
C ARG A 209 -15.98 20.17 -12.53
N LYS A 210 -16.07 21.46 -12.79
CA LYS A 210 -17.10 22.06 -13.65
C LYS A 210 -16.42 22.94 -14.67
N GLY A 211 -16.14 22.40 -15.86
CA GLY A 211 -15.34 23.14 -16.85
C GLY A 211 -13.94 23.42 -16.28
N SER A 212 -13.53 24.70 -16.20
CA SER A 212 -12.23 25.13 -15.64
C SER A 212 -12.24 25.36 -14.12
N GLU A 213 -13.37 25.15 -13.45
CA GLU A 213 -13.54 25.38 -12.02
C GLU A 213 -13.47 24.08 -11.21
N VAL A 214 -13.12 24.21 -9.93
CA VAL A 214 -13.11 23.14 -8.94
C VAL A 214 -14.00 23.53 -7.75
N LEU A 215 -14.74 22.58 -7.20
CA LEU A 215 -15.55 22.80 -6.00
C LEU A 215 -14.67 22.85 -4.76
N LEU A 216 -14.82 23.87 -3.93
CA LEU A 216 -14.16 23.99 -2.63
C LEU A 216 -15.18 24.28 -1.52
N ALA A 217 -14.87 23.76 -0.32
CA ALA A 217 -15.62 23.94 0.91
C ALA A 217 -14.79 24.72 1.94
N ARG A 218 -15.39 25.70 2.62
CA ARG A 218 -14.77 26.42 3.73
C ARG A 218 -15.08 25.70 5.04
N ARG A 219 -14.03 25.17 5.65
CA ARG A 219 -14.10 24.42 6.91
C ARG A 219 -14.60 25.32 8.04
N ALA A 220 -15.50 24.82 8.87
CA ALA A 220 -16.00 25.51 10.06
C ALA A 220 -16.33 24.48 11.14
N GLY A 221 -16.05 24.73 12.42
CA GLY A 221 -16.46 23.81 13.49
C GLY A 221 -15.80 22.42 13.45
N THR A 222 -14.72 22.25 12.69
CA THR A 222 -14.03 20.96 12.54
C THR A 222 -12.87 20.77 13.54
N GLY A 223 -12.41 21.85 14.17
CA GLY A 223 -11.28 21.84 15.10
C GLY A 223 -9.91 21.83 14.42
N TYR A 224 -9.85 21.76 13.09
CA TYR A 224 -8.62 21.86 12.30
C TYR A 224 -8.85 22.68 11.03
N ALA A 225 -7.99 23.69 10.82
CA ALA A 225 -8.02 24.55 9.62
C ALA A 225 -9.37 25.29 9.40
N ASP A 226 -10.12 25.56 10.48
CA ASP A 226 -11.38 26.30 10.39
C ASP A 226 -11.15 27.71 9.80
N GLY A 227 -12.05 28.12 8.92
CA GLY A 227 -11.96 29.36 8.15
C GLY A 227 -11.20 29.23 6.82
N LEU A 228 -10.52 28.10 6.55
CA LEU A 228 -9.79 27.88 5.28
C LEU A 228 -10.60 27.05 4.29
N LEU A 229 -10.35 27.27 3.00
CA LEU A 229 -10.90 26.48 1.90
C LEU A 229 -10.15 25.16 1.73
N HIS A 230 -10.89 24.11 1.37
CA HIS A 230 -10.41 22.76 1.13
C HIS A 230 -11.27 22.07 0.05
N ALA A 231 -10.74 21.07 -0.64
CA ALA A 231 -11.57 20.19 -1.46
C ALA A 231 -12.52 19.36 -0.57
N PRO A 232 -13.68 18.89 -1.06
CA PRO A 232 -14.44 17.86 -0.36
C PRO A 232 -13.53 16.65 -0.08
N SER A 233 -13.50 16.16 1.15
CA SER A 233 -12.46 15.22 1.57
C SER A 233 -12.83 14.48 2.84
N GLY A 234 -12.28 13.28 3.02
CA GLY A 234 -12.38 12.59 4.29
C GLY A 234 -11.34 11.50 4.43
N HIS A 235 -11.64 10.46 5.19
CA HIS A 235 -10.68 9.39 5.47
C HIS A 235 -11.32 8.02 5.25
N ALA A 236 -10.49 7.07 4.83
CA ALA A 236 -10.93 5.69 4.69
C ALA A 236 -11.17 5.07 6.07
N GLU A 237 -12.26 4.32 6.20
CA GLU A 237 -12.59 3.53 7.39
C GLU A 237 -12.02 2.10 7.31
N ASP A 238 -12.06 1.38 8.43
CA ASP A 238 -11.56 0.00 8.50
C ASP A 238 -12.36 -0.92 7.56
N GLY A 239 -11.65 -1.61 6.65
CA GLY A 239 -12.26 -2.50 5.66
C GLY A 239 -12.80 -1.78 4.41
N GLU A 240 -12.59 -0.47 4.31
CA GLU A 240 -12.96 0.36 3.17
C GLU A 240 -11.76 0.60 2.24
N ASP A 241 -11.99 0.59 0.92
CA ASP A 241 -10.98 1.05 -0.03
C ASP A 241 -11.11 2.55 -0.34
N VAL A 242 -10.07 3.15 -0.93
CA VAL A 242 -10.02 4.60 -1.20
C VAL A 242 -11.10 5.10 -2.15
N ARG A 243 -11.67 4.24 -3.00
CA ARG A 243 -12.73 4.62 -3.95
C ARG A 243 -14.08 4.62 -3.24
N ALA A 244 -14.34 3.59 -2.43
CA ALA A 244 -15.52 3.53 -1.57
C ALA A 244 -15.55 4.71 -0.58
N ALA A 245 -14.41 4.99 0.06
CA ALA A 245 -14.25 6.16 0.94
C ALA A 245 -14.60 7.46 0.21
N MET A 246 -14.08 7.66 -1.01
CA MET A 246 -14.37 8.89 -1.75
C MET A 246 -15.85 9.03 -2.13
N VAL A 247 -16.51 7.93 -2.51
CA VAL A 247 -17.96 7.94 -2.82
C VAL A 247 -18.78 8.27 -1.57
N ARG A 248 -18.45 7.65 -0.43
CA ARG A 248 -19.13 7.91 0.86
C ARG A 248 -18.97 9.36 1.29
N GLU A 249 -17.74 9.86 1.33
CA GLU A 249 -17.43 11.23 1.77
C GLU A 249 -18.06 12.28 0.84
N ALA A 250 -18.12 12.03 -0.48
CA ALA A 250 -18.83 12.91 -1.42
C ALA A 250 -20.35 12.96 -1.13
N ALA A 251 -20.96 11.84 -0.77
CA ALA A 251 -22.37 11.81 -0.39
C ALA A 251 -22.63 12.50 0.96
N GLU A 252 -21.73 12.31 1.93
CA GLU A 252 -21.84 12.85 3.29
C GLU A 252 -21.58 14.36 3.34
N GLU A 253 -20.50 14.85 2.74
CA GLU A 253 -20.12 16.27 2.84
C GLU A 253 -20.89 17.16 1.86
N ILE A 254 -21.03 16.72 0.62
CA ILE A 254 -21.57 17.54 -0.48
C ILE A 254 -22.87 17.00 -1.10
N GLY A 255 -23.42 15.90 -0.58
CA GLY A 255 -24.70 15.35 -1.02
C GLY A 255 -24.69 14.79 -2.45
N VAL A 256 -23.52 14.44 -3.00
CA VAL A 256 -23.36 13.91 -4.36
C VAL A 256 -23.10 12.41 -4.31
N GLU A 257 -24.00 11.63 -4.91
CA GLU A 257 -23.80 10.19 -5.11
C GLU A 257 -23.01 9.96 -6.39
N LEU A 258 -21.74 9.56 -6.26
CA LEU A 258 -20.87 9.23 -7.39
C LEU A 258 -20.97 7.73 -7.71
N ASP A 259 -21.03 7.39 -8.99
CA ASP A 259 -20.71 6.04 -9.43
C ASP A 259 -19.19 5.86 -9.27
N PRO A 260 -18.74 4.77 -8.63
CA PRO A 260 -17.32 4.49 -8.52
C PRO A 260 -16.56 4.63 -9.86
N ASP A 261 -17.16 4.28 -11.01
CA ASP A 261 -16.51 4.32 -12.35
C ASP A 261 -16.28 5.75 -12.87
N GLU A 262 -16.90 6.75 -12.24
CA GLU A 262 -16.68 8.17 -12.52
C GLU A 262 -15.36 8.68 -11.93
N LEU A 263 -14.81 7.99 -10.93
CA LEU A 263 -13.60 8.41 -10.21
C LEU A 263 -12.32 8.03 -10.97
N ARG A 264 -11.47 9.03 -11.22
CA ARG A 264 -10.13 8.85 -11.79
C ARG A 264 -9.07 9.29 -10.79
N VAL A 265 -8.03 8.49 -10.58
CA VAL A 265 -6.91 8.90 -9.71
C VAL A 265 -6.16 10.05 -10.37
N ALA A 266 -6.17 11.22 -9.71
CA ALA A 266 -5.50 12.42 -10.17
C ALA A 266 -4.03 12.46 -9.71
N LEU A 267 -3.81 12.30 -8.40
CA LEU A 267 -2.50 12.22 -7.77
C LEU A 267 -2.56 11.46 -6.43
N VAL A 268 -1.41 10.98 -5.97
CA VAL A 268 -1.20 10.50 -4.60
C VAL A 268 -0.16 11.39 -3.92
N MET A 269 -0.48 11.88 -2.73
CA MET A 269 0.39 12.75 -1.96
C MET A 269 0.65 12.20 -0.57
N GLN A 270 1.91 12.00 -0.21
CA GLN A 270 2.25 11.89 1.20
C GLN A 270 2.32 13.31 1.78
N HIS A 271 1.55 13.58 2.83
CA HIS A 271 1.54 14.90 3.45
C HIS A 271 1.61 14.85 4.97
N ARG A 272 2.14 15.94 5.53
CA ARG A 272 2.19 16.18 6.97
C ARG A 272 1.87 17.65 7.23
N GLY A 273 0.85 17.91 8.05
CA GLY A 273 0.56 19.24 8.60
C GLY A 273 1.39 19.57 9.85
N PRO A 274 1.46 20.85 10.27
CA PRO A 274 2.22 21.27 11.45
C PRO A 274 1.74 20.55 12.72
N GLY A 275 2.66 19.90 13.46
CA GLY A 275 2.33 19.12 14.65
C GLY A 275 1.47 17.86 14.41
N GLY A 276 1.18 17.53 13.14
CA GLY A 276 0.40 16.37 12.74
C GLY A 276 1.25 15.13 12.46
N ASN A 277 0.59 13.98 12.43
CA ASN A 277 1.17 12.74 11.91
C ASN A 277 1.12 12.73 10.38
N PRO A 278 2.07 12.06 9.71
CA PRO A 278 2.03 11.85 8.27
C PRO A 278 0.77 11.10 7.82
N ARG A 279 0.33 11.41 6.60
CA ARG A 279 -0.86 10.86 5.94
C ARG A 279 -0.59 10.56 4.48
N ILE A 280 -1.36 9.63 3.92
CA ILE A 280 -1.40 9.35 2.48
C ILE A 280 -2.72 9.88 1.91
N GLY A 281 -2.65 10.96 1.14
CA GLY A 281 -3.79 11.57 0.47
C GLY A 281 -3.96 11.12 -0.97
N TRP A 282 -5.12 10.57 -1.28
CA TRP A 282 -5.55 10.22 -2.63
C TRP A 282 -6.45 11.31 -3.18
N PHE A 283 -6.06 11.93 -4.29
CA PHE A 283 -6.92 12.88 -4.99
C PHE A 283 -7.59 12.16 -6.15
N PHE A 284 -8.91 12.22 -6.17
CA PHE A 284 -9.72 11.72 -7.27
C PHE A 284 -10.31 12.87 -8.06
N GLU A 285 -10.31 12.75 -9.37
CA GLU A 285 -11.03 13.62 -10.29
C GLU A 285 -12.38 13.00 -10.64
N ALA A 286 -13.42 13.84 -10.65
CA ALA A 286 -14.74 13.54 -11.23
C ALA A 286 -15.28 14.79 -11.92
N GLU A 287 -16.11 14.61 -12.95
CA GLU A 287 -16.80 15.73 -13.61
C GLU A 287 -18.16 15.97 -12.93
N HIS A 288 -18.54 17.24 -12.81
CA HIS A 288 -19.81 17.66 -12.26
C HIS A 288 -20.96 17.26 -13.18
N ASP A 289 -21.90 16.50 -12.62
CA ASP A 289 -23.19 16.22 -13.24
C ASP A 289 -24.23 17.25 -12.81
N PRO A 290 -24.78 18.08 -13.72
CA PRO A 290 -25.84 19.03 -13.40
C PRO A 290 -27.11 18.39 -12.83
N ALA A 291 -27.36 17.09 -13.06
CA ALA A 291 -28.49 16.37 -12.49
C ALA A 291 -28.29 16.05 -10.99
N ARG A 292 -27.06 16.07 -10.50
CA ARG A 292 -26.66 15.80 -9.10
C ARG A 292 -25.87 16.99 -8.53
N PRO A 293 -26.51 18.17 -8.35
CA PRO A 293 -25.79 19.36 -7.89
C PRO A 293 -25.28 19.20 -6.45
N PRO A 294 -24.04 19.60 -6.16
CA PRO A 294 -23.50 19.56 -4.82
C PRO A 294 -24.24 20.55 -3.91
N ARG A 295 -24.44 20.17 -2.65
CA ARG A 295 -25.03 20.98 -1.59
C ARG A 295 -24.23 20.79 -0.30
N ASN A 296 -24.16 21.80 0.55
CA ASN A 296 -23.59 21.62 1.88
C ASN A 296 -24.48 20.68 2.70
N ALA A 297 -24.06 19.42 2.87
CA ALA A 297 -24.79 18.40 3.62
C ALA A 297 -24.35 18.35 5.10
N GLU A 298 -23.24 18.99 5.45
CA GLU A 298 -22.74 19.13 6.83
C GLU A 298 -22.59 20.61 7.24
N PRO A 299 -23.71 21.34 7.45
CA PRO A 299 -23.68 22.78 7.72
C PRO A 299 -22.93 23.16 9.02
N ASP A 300 -22.79 22.22 9.96
CA ASP A 300 -22.03 22.42 11.18
C ASP A 300 -20.51 22.32 10.95
N LYS A 301 -20.08 21.69 9.85
CA LYS A 301 -18.67 21.46 9.47
C LYS A 301 -18.20 22.33 8.29
N CYS A 302 -19.13 22.95 7.57
CA CYS A 302 -18.89 23.71 6.35
C CYS A 302 -19.68 25.01 6.36
N SER A 303 -19.01 26.14 6.16
CA SER A 303 -19.64 27.48 6.16
C SER A 303 -19.85 28.06 4.76
N GLN A 304 -19.18 27.52 3.74
CA GLN A 304 -19.28 27.93 2.35
C GLN A 304 -18.95 26.74 1.44
N LEU A 305 -19.70 26.56 0.36
CA LEU A 305 -19.41 25.58 -0.69
C LEU A 305 -19.60 26.28 -2.02
N ASP A 306 -18.55 26.39 -2.84
CA ASP A 306 -18.60 27.16 -4.08
C ASP A 306 -17.58 26.69 -5.13
N TRP A 307 -17.75 27.17 -6.37
CA TRP A 307 -16.88 26.90 -7.51
C TRP A 307 -15.78 27.96 -7.60
N PHE A 308 -14.54 27.52 -7.80
CA PHE A 308 -13.37 28.40 -7.91
C PHE A 308 -12.55 28.07 -9.17
N PRO A 309 -12.00 29.08 -9.87
CA PRO A 309 -11.13 28.85 -11.01
C PRO A 309 -9.87 28.06 -10.62
N LEU A 310 -9.61 26.94 -11.29
CA LEU A 310 -8.44 26.10 -10.99
C LEU A 310 -7.11 26.78 -11.38
N ASP A 311 -7.13 27.71 -12.33
CA ASP A 311 -5.98 28.50 -12.72
C ASP A 311 -5.69 29.68 -11.76
N ALA A 312 -6.67 30.07 -10.94
CA ALA A 312 -6.59 31.17 -9.99
C ALA A 312 -7.19 30.80 -8.62
N LEU A 313 -6.63 29.74 -8.01
CA LEU A 313 -7.05 29.27 -6.69
C LEU A 313 -6.84 30.34 -5.59
N PRO A 314 -7.77 30.48 -4.63
CA PRO A 314 -7.62 31.39 -3.50
C PRO A 314 -6.42 31.06 -2.61
N ASP A 315 -5.87 32.06 -1.93
CA ASP A 315 -4.74 31.87 -1.02
C ASP A 315 -5.17 31.43 0.39
N ASP A 316 -6.42 31.66 0.78
CA ASP A 316 -7.01 31.25 2.06
C ASP A 316 -7.40 29.75 2.07
N MET A 317 -6.51 28.91 1.57
CA MET A 317 -6.65 27.45 1.50
C MET A 317 -5.78 26.74 2.51
N VAL A 318 -6.14 25.50 2.86
CA VAL A 318 -5.22 24.60 3.57
C VAL A 318 -4.02 24.27 2.67
N ALA A 319 -2.81 24.42 3.21
CA ALA A 319 -1.58 24.37 2.42
C ALA A 319 -1.40 23.08 1.61
N TYR A 320 -1.61 21.90 2.23
CA TYR A 320 -1.45 20.63 1.52
C TYR A 320 -2.54 20.42 0.44
N CYS A 321 -3.77 20.90 0.68
CA CYS A 321 -4.84 20.83 -0.30
C CYS A 321 -4.52 21.71 -1.51
N ARG A 322 -4.01 22.92 -1.26
CA ARG A 322 -3.52 23.82 -2.32
C ARG A 322 -2.40 23.16 -3.12
N ALA A 323 -1.41 22.57 -2.44
CA ALA A 323 -0.32 21.84 -3.09
C ALA A 323 -0.80 20.65 -3.94
N GLY A 324 -1.80 19.89 -3.45
CA GLY A 324 -2.43 18.81 -4.21
C GLY A 324 -3.08 19.30 -5.50
N LEU A 325 -3.89 20.36 -5.44
CA LEU A 325 -4.54 20.95 -6.61
C LEU A 325 -3.54 21.55 -7.61
N ASP A 326 -2.49 22.22 -7.12
CA ASP A 326 -1.39 22.71 -7.95
C ASP A 326 -0.63 21.56 -8.64
N GLY A 327 -0.37 20.47 -7.91
CA GLY A 327 0.24 19.26 -8.45
C GLY A 327 -0.62 18.57 -9.51
N TYR A 328 -1.93 18.45 -9.27
CA TYR A 328 -2.92 17.97 -10.24
C TYR A 328 -2.89 18.80 -11.53
N ARG A 329 -2.97 20.14 -11.40
CA ARG A 329 -2.90 21.07 -12.53
C ARG A 329 -1.60 20.95 -13.31
N ALA A 330 -0.49 20.70 -12.62
CA ALA A 330 0.83 20.48 -13.22
C ALA A 330 1.03 19.06 -13.79
N GLY A 331 0.01 18.19 -13.75
CA GLY A 331 0.06 16.83 -14.27
C GLY A 331 0.93 15.87 -13.44
N GLN A 332 1.23 16.21 -12.19
CA GLN A 332 2.00 15.34 -11.30
C GLN A 332 1.14 14.17 -10.83
N ARG A 333 1.78 13.00 -10.68
CA ARG A 333 1.12 11.77 -10.21
C ARG A 333 1.44 11.43 -8.76
N PHE A 334 2.64 11.79 -8.31
CA PHE A 334 3.10 11.55 -6.94
C PHE A 334 3.73 12.83 -6.38
N LEU A 335 3.37 13.20 -5.17
CA LEU A 335 3.79 14.43 -4.51
C LEU A 335 4.15 14.16 -3.05
N ILE A 336 5.14 14.85 -2.51
CA ILE A 336 5.35 14.97 -1.06
C ILE A 336 5.01 16.41 -0.67
N HIS A 337 4.24 16.60 0.38
CA HIS A 337 4.03 17.91 0.99
C HIS A 337 4.32 17.87 2.49
N TRP A 338 5.45 18.41 2.92
CA TRP A 338 5.95 18.18 4.28
C TRP A 338 6.13 19.46 5.09
N HIS A 339 5.16 19.78 5.97
CA HIS A 339 5.31 20.89 6.90
C HIS A 339 6.22 20.55 8.08
N GLN A 340 6.99 21.54 8.49
CA GLN A 340 7.63 21.62 9.79
C GLN A 340 6.61 22.13 10.82
N ASP A 341 6.88 21.90 12.11
CA ASP A 341 5.93 22.29 13.18
C ASP A 341 5.76 23.80 13.32
N THR A 342 6.67 24.58 12.76
CA THR A 342 6.62 26.05 12.72
C THR A 342 5.87 26.62 11.51
N ASP A 343 5.50 25.78 10.54
CA ASP A 343 4.81 26.25 9.33
C ASP A 343 3.34 26.57 9.64
N ALA A 344 2.74 27.49 8.88
CA ALA A 344 1.31 27.78 8.97
C ALA A 344 0.47 26.62 8.38
N ILE A 345 -0.75 26.43 8.88
CA ILE A 345 -1.72 25.49 8.26
C ILE A 345 -2.24 26.06 6.93
N ALA A 346 -2.43 27.37 6.86
CA ALA A 346 -2.84 28.09 5.66
C ALA A 346 -1.71 28.10 4.63
N HIS A 347 -2.09 28.11 3.35
CA HIS A 347 -1.17 28.36 2.25
C HIS A 347 -0.56 29.76 2.38
N ASP A 348 0.77 29.85 2.21
CA ASP A 348 1.50 31.11 2.16
C ASP A 348 2.22 31.21 0.80
N PRO A 349 1.75 32.07 -0.12
CA PRO A 349 2.39 32.27 -1.43
C PRO A 349 3.84 32.77 -1.33
N GLY A 350 4.19 33.45 -0.24
CA GLY A 350 5.54 33.95 0.02
C GLY A 350 6.41 32.99 0.85
N GLY A 351 5.85 31.85 1.28
CA GLY A 351 6.49 30.90 2.17
C GLY A 351 7.50 29.98 1.48
N VAL A 352 8.20 29.17 2.28
CA VAL A 352 9.11 28.14 1.75
C VAL A 352 8.28 27.03 1.09
N PRO A 353 8.52 26.67 -0.19
CA PRO A 353 7.80 25.58 -0.83
C PRO A 353 8.01 24.26 -0.09
N ARG A 354 6.91 23.61 0.31
CA ARG A 354 6.92 22.29 0.98
C ARG A 354 6.53 21.14 0.07
N ALA A 355 6.06 21.44 -1.13
CA ALA A 355 5.66 20.46 -2.14
C ALA A 355 6.86 20.03 -3.01
N VAL A 356 7.08 18.72 -3.11
CA VAL A 356 8.16 18.11 -3.91
C VAL A 356 7.55 17.02 -4.80
N PRO A 357 7.51 17.20 -6.13
CA PRO A 357 7.05 16.17 -7.05
C PRO A 357 7.98 14.95 -7.04
N LEU A 358 7.39 13.76 -7.06
CA LEU A 358 8.12 12.49 -7.20
C LEU A 358 7.96 11.99 -8.65
N PRO A 359 9.00 12.07 -9.48
CA PRO A 359 8.92 11.68 -10.88
C PRO A 359 8.78 10.16 -11.03
N VAL A 360 7.81 9.72 -11.84
CA VAL A 360 7.48 8.29 -12.06
C VAL A 360 8.32 7.68 -13.19
N SER A 361 9.06 8.49 -13.95
CA SER A 361 9.94 8.03 -15.02
C SER A 361 11.17 8.92 -15.09
N ALA A 362 12.35 8.32 -15.00
CA ALA A 362 13.47 8.79 -15.82
C ALA A 362 13.09 8.51 -17.28
N THR A 363 13.41 9.41 -18.21
CA THR A 363 13.14 9.27 -19.65
C THR A 363 13.38 7.84 -20.15
N SER A 364 12.32 7.11 -20.51
CA SER A 364 12.44 5.76 -21.08
C SER A 364 13.06 5.84 -22.47
N THR A 365 14.09 5.04 -22.75
CA THR A 365 14.70 4.94 -24.08
C THR A 365 13.66 4.50 -25.12
N GLY A 366 13.72 5.08 -26.33
CA GLY A 366 12.82 4.72 -27.45
C GLY A 366 11.52 5.52 -27.55
N ARG A 367 11.27 6.51 -26.68
CA ARG A 367 10.18 7.48 -26.88
C ARG A 367 10.54 8.55 -27.90
N LEU A 368 9.53 9.09 -28.57
CA LEU A 368 9.67 10.23 -29.45
C LEU A 368 9.96 11.49 -28.62
N HIS A 369 11.11 12.13 -28.86
CA HIS A 369 11.54 13.32 -28.13
C HIS A 369 10.95 14.61 -28.71
N HIS A 370 10.95 14.76 -30.03
CA HIS A 370 10.24 15.85 -30.72
C HIS A 370 9.92 15.49 -32.17
N ILE A 371 9.04 16.28 -32.78
CA ILE A 371 8.80 16.29 -34.23
C ILE A 371 8.97 17.73 -34.72
N GLU A 372 9.64 17.89 -35.87
CA GLU A 372 9.76 19.17 -36.55
C GLU A 372 8.97 19.18 -37.86
N LEU A 373 8.14 20.20 -38.05
CA LEU A 373 7.31 20.41 -39.22
C LEU A 373 7.81 21.64 -39.98
N TRP A 374 8.19 21.44 -41.24
CA TRP A 374 8.69 22.51 -42.10
C TRP A 374 7.55 23.22 -42.82
N VAL A 375 7.34 24.48 -42.47
CA VAL A 375 6.18 25.27 -42.92
C VAL A 375 6.58 26.37 -43.91
N PRO A 376 5.75 26.68 -44.91
CA PRO A 376 6.03 27.74 -45.88
C PRO A 376 5.93 29.14 -45.28
N ASP A 377 4.97 29.34 -44.37
CA ASP A 377 4.75 30.58 -43.63
C ASP A 377 4.70 30.29 -42.13
N LEU A 378 5.64 30.88 -41.38
CA LEU A 378 5.75 30.64 -39.94
C LEU A 378 4.63 31.34 -39.15
N ALA A 379 4.17 32.50 -39.59
CA ALA A 379 3.16 33.27 -38.85
C ALA A 379 1.79 32.60 -38.97
N GLU A 380 1.46 32.13 -40.17
CA GLU A 380 0.25 31.33 -40.40
C GLU A 380 0.31 30.02 -39.62
N ALA A 381 1.41 29.27 -39.74
CA ALA A 381 1.59 28.02 -38.98
C ALA A 381 1.54 28.22 -37.45
N GLU A 382 2.11 29.32 -36.93
CA GLU A 382 2.03 29.66 -35.50
C GLU A 382 0.58 29.84 -35.04
N ALA A 383 -0.27 30.46 -35.86
CA ALA A 383 -1.69 30.64 -35.55
C ALA A 383 -2.49 29.32 -35.63
N GLU A 384 -2.29 28.55 -36.71
CA GLU A 384 -3.03 27.29 -36.94
C GLU A 384 -2.66 26.21 -35.94
N TRP A 385 -1.36 25.95 -35.75
CA TRP A 385 -0.88 24.94 -34.81
C TRP A 385 -0.98 25.41 -33.37
N GLY A 386 -0.74 26.69 -33.09
CA GLY A 386 -0.78 27.21 -31.73
C GLY A 386 -2.14 27.10 -31.07
N TRP A 387 -3.22 27.38 -31.82
CA TRP A 387 -4.59 27.18 -31.33
C TRP A 387 -4.85 25.70 -31.02
N LEU A 388 -4.55 24.81 -31.96
CA LEU A 388 -4.86 23.37 -31.83
C LEU A 388 -4.05 22.75 -30.69
N LEU A 389 -2.73 22.94 -30.69
CA LEU A 389 -1.83 22.40 -29.67
C LEU A 389 -2.17 22.97 -28.28
N GLY A 390 -2.54 24.24 -28.20
CA GLY A 390 -3.02 24.88 -26.98
C GLY A 390 -4.32 24.25 -26.44
N ARG A 391 -5.32 24.01 -27.31
CA ARG A 391 -6.55 23.30 -26.94
C ARG A 391 -6.27 21.85 -26.52
N LEU A 392 -5.23 21.23 -27.08
CA LEU A 392 -4.70 19.92 -26.68
C LEU A 392 -3.78 19.98 -25.46
N GLY A 393 -3.68 21.12 -24.75
CA GLY A 393 -2.93 21.25 -23.51
C GLY A 393 -1.40 21.31 -23.65
N HIS A 394 -0.87 21.55 -24.85
CA HIS A 394 0.54 21.89 -25.01
C HIS A 394 0.77 23.35 -24.68
N VAL A 395 1.91 23.65 -24.06
CA VAL A 395 2.30 25.03 -23.71
C VAL A 395 3.38 25.54 -24.67
N PRO A 396 3.35 26.81 -25.11
CA PRO A 396 4.46 27.40 -25.85
C PRO A 396 5.79 27.19 -25.11
N TYR A 397 6.82 26.75 -25.82
CA TYR A 397 8.09 26.33 -25.22
C TYR A 397 9.28 27.17 -25.70
N GLN A 398 9.61 27.14 -27.00
CA GLN A 398 10.73 27.90 -27.55
C GLN A 398 10.30 28.78 -28.72
N ARG A 399 11.00 29.90 -28.90
CA ARG A 399 10.75 30.89 -29.95
C ARG A 399 12.08 31.41 -30.49
N TRP A 400 12.29 31.33 -31.80
CA TRP A 400 13.43 31.91 -32.51
C TRP A 400 13.00 32.57 -33.81
N ALA A 401 13.94 33.16 -34.56
CA ALA A 401 13.61 33.92 -35.78
C ALA A 401 12.78 33.11 -36.80
N HIS A 402 13.01 31.79 -36.86
CA HIS A 402 12.44 30.93 -37.90
C HIS A 402 11.54 29.80 -37.37
N GLY A 403 11.36 29.66 -36.06
CA GLY A 403 10.52 28.58 -35.52
C GLY A 403 9.88 28.84 -34.17
N ARG A 404 8.89 27.99 -33.87
CA ARG A 404 8.09 27.95 -32.65
C ARG A 404 7.94 26.52 -32.20
N SER A 405 7.89 26.29 -30.89
CA SER A 405 7.58 24.97 -30.35
C SER A 405 6.57 24.99 -29.22
N TRP A 406 5.86 23.88 -29.07
CA TRP A 406 4.94 23.62 -27.96
C TRP A 406 5.26 22.29 -27.30
N ARG A 407 5.31 22.27 -25.98
CA ARG A 407 5.72 21.12 -25.17
C ARG A 407 4.53 20.53 -24.40
N ARG A 408 4.50 19.20 -24.30
CA ARG A 408 3.59 18.47 -23.40
C ARG A 408 4.35 17.27 -22.82
N GLY A 409 4.57 17.30 -21.51
CA GLY A 409 5.49 16.35 -20.85
C GLY A 409 6.93 16.52 -21.35
N ASP A 410 7.57 15.40 -21.67
CA ASP A 410 8.96 15.36 -22.14
C ASP A 410 9.10 15.53 -23.67
N GLY A 411 7.98 15.58 -24.40
CA GLY A 411 7.95 15.72 -25.86
C GLY A 411 7.50 17.11 -26.31
N TYR A 412 7.92 17.53 -27.51
CA TYR A 412 7.45 18.78 -28.10
C TYR A 412 7.30 18.72 -29.63
N VAL A 413 6.41 19.57 -30.15
CA VAL A 413 6.21 19.78 -31.59
C VAL A 413 6.83 21.12 -31.97
N VAL A 414 7.60 21.13 -33.04
CA VAL A 414 8.22 22.33 -33.63
C VAL A 414 7.55 22.62 -34.97
N VAL A 415 7.22 23.88 -35.22
CA VAL A 415 6.96 24.38 -36.57
C VAL A 415 8.07 25.37 -36.92
N GLU A 416 8.72 25.15 -38.06
CA GLU A 416 9.87 25.94 -38.48
C GLU A 416 9.83 26.23 -39.98
N ARG A 417 10.24 27.43 -40.35
CA ARG A 417 10.54 27.76 -41.74
C ARG A 417 12.03 27.54 -42.00
N SER A 418 12.35 26.40 -42.61
CA SER A 418 13.74 26.07 -42.96
C SER A 418 14.26 26.90 -44.14
N PRO A 419 15.50 27.43 -44.09
CA PRO A 419 16.14 28.06 -45.24
C PRO A 419 16.49 27.07 -46.36
N ASP A 420 16.58 25.78 -46.03
CA ASP A 420 16.90 24.68 -46.96
C ASP A 420 15.65 24.02 -47.54
N GLY A 421 14.46 24.62 -47.35
CA GLY A 421 13.20 24.12 -47.87
C GLY A 421 13.19 24.05 -49.40
N SER A 422 13.48 22.88 -49.95
CA SER A 422 13.40 22.61 -51.39
C SER A 422 12.13 21.82 -51.71
N GLY A 423 11.06 22.49 -52.15
CA GLY A 423 9.80 21.81 -52.50
C GLY A 423 8.58 22.72 -52.61
N GLY A 424 7.46 22.16 -53.08
CA GLY A 424 6.13 22.79 -52.96
C GLY A 424 5.53 22.59 -51.55
N PRO A 425 4.26 22.98 -51.32
CA PRO A 425 3.59 22.73 -50.05
C PRO A 425 3.58 21.24 -49.68
N HIS A 426 3.44 20.94 -48.39
CA HIS A 426 3.34 19.56 -47.92
C HIS A 426 2.13 18.88 -48.57
N ASP A 427 2.31 17.62 -48.98
CA ASP A 427 1.29 16.81 -49.63
C ASP A 427 1.24 15.46 -48.91
N ARG A 428 0.26 15.32 -48.02
CA ARG A 428 0.02 14.13 -47.21
C ARG A 428 -0.14 12.83 -48.01
N LEU A 429 -0.43 12.91 -49.32
CA LEU A 429 -0.61 11.76 -50.20
C LEU A 429 0.73 11.26 -50.78
N ARG A 430 1.85 11.95 -50.53
CA ARG A 430 3.19 11.55 -50.97
C ARG A 430 3.93 10.79 -49.87
N PRO A 431 4.96 9.98 -50.22
CA PRO A 431 5.86 9.41 -49.22
C PRO A 431 6.47 10.49 -48.32
N GLY A 432 6.26 10.36 -47.01
CA GLY A 432 6.64 11.37 -46.01
C GLY A 432 5.80 11.23 -44.74
N LEU A 433 5.64 12.33 -44.00
CA LEU A 433 4.67 12.42 -42.91
C LEU A 433 3.26 12.42 -43.52
N ASN A 434 2.41 11.45 -43.15
CA ASN A 434 1.03 11.42 -43.62
C ASN A 434 0.11 12.26 -42.72
N HIS A 435 0.13 12.01 -41.41
CA HIS A 435 -0.60 12.79 -40.43
C HIS A 435 0.07 12.73 -39.04
N LEU A 436 -0.36 13.61 -38.13
CA LEU A 436 -0.06 13.52 -36.70
C LEU A 436 -1.34 13.21 -35.91
N ALA A 437 -1.30 12.14 -35.11
CA ALA A 437 -2.43 11.73 -34.30
C ALA A 437 -2.31 12.22 -32.85
N PHE A 438 -3.41 12.72 -32.30
CA PHE A 438 -3.51 13.17 -30.90
C PHE A 438 -4.75 12.56 -30.24
N HIS A 439 -4.61 12.14 -28.99
CA HIS A 439 -5.76 11.82 -28.16
C HIS A 439 -6.43 13.10 -27.66
N VAL A 440 -7.76 13.14 -27.79
CA VAL A 440 -8.61 14.15 -27.16
C VAL A 440 -9.32 13.57 -25.94
N ARG A 441 -9.70 14.43 -25.01
CA ARG A 441 -10.21 14.04 -23.68
C ARG A 441 -11.47 13.17 -23.76
N ASP A 442 -12.40 13.56 -24.62
CA ASP A 442 -13.73 12.95 -24.77
C ASP A 442 -14.34 13.35 -26.13
N ARG A 443 -15.52 12.81 -26.43
CA ARG A 443 -16.23 13.05 -27.69
C ARG A 443 -16.71 14.49 -27.84
N ALA A 444 -17.16 15.12 -26.74
CA ALA A 444 -17.57 16.53 -26.77
C ALA A 444 -16.39 17.46 -27.12
N ALA A 445 -15.21 17.20 -26.55
CA ALA A 445 -14.00 17.94 -26.90
C ALA A 445 -13.59 17.74 -28.36
N LEU A 446 -13.84 16.55 -28.93
CA LEU A 446 -13.62 16.31 -30.37
C LEU A 446 -14.56 17.19 -31.20
N ASP A 447 -15.85 17.17 -30.89
CA ASP A 447 -16.88 17.92 -31.62
C ASP A 447 -16.60 19.44 -31.55
N ASP A 448 -16.19 19.94 -30.39
CA ASP A 448 -15.79 21.34 -30.19
C ASP A 448 -14.57 21.73 -31.03
N LEU A 449 -13.58 20.84 -31.14
CA LEU A 449 -12.39 21.07 -31.96
C LEU A 449 -12.74 21.08 -33.44
N VAL A 450 -13.59 20.15 -33.89
CA VAL A 450 -14.06 20.08 -35.28
C VAL A 450 -14.88 21.31 -35.66
N ALA A 451 -15.75 21.79 -34.77
CA ALA A 451 -16.57 22.97 -35.00
C ALA A 451 -15.73 24.25 -35.10
N ALA A 452 -14.67 24.37 -34.30
CA ALA A 452 -13.80 25.55 -34.28
C ALA A 452 -12.73 25.54 -35.39
N ALA A 453 -12.34 24.36 -35.89
CA ALA A 453 -11.27 24.16 -36.87
C ALA A 453 -11.31 25.12 -38.09
N PRO A 454 -12.46 25.34 -38.76
CA PRO A 454 -12.51 26.25 -39.91
C PRO A 454 -12.13 27.70 -39.60
N GLY A 455 -12.37 28.16 -38.36
CA GLY A 455 -11.98 29.49 -37.91
C GLY A 455 -10.47 29.66 -37.69
N HIS A 456 -9.72 28.55 -37.70
CA HIS A 456 -8.29 28.48 -37.41
C HIS A 456 -7.48 27.86 -38.54
N GLY A 457 -7.98 27.89 -39.78
CA GLY A 457 -7.25 27.42 -40.96
C GLY A 457 -7.33 25.91 -41.21
N TRP A 458 -8.14 25.18 -40.43
CA TRP A 458 -8.28 23.73 -40.55
C TRP A 458 -9.60 23.34 -41.21
N ARG A 459 -9.58 22.35 -42.11
CA ARG A 459 -10.76 21.79 -42.77
C ARG A 459 -10.96 20.33 -42.38
N LEU A 460 -12.20 19.95 -42.06
CA LEU A 460 -12.57 18.56 -41.86
C LEU A 460 -12.46 17.75 -43.16
N LEU A 461 -11.70 16.66 -43.08
CA LEU A 461 -11.63 15.63 -44.11
C LEU A 461 -12.72 14.58 -43.87
N PHE A 462 -13.22 14.01 -44.96
CA PHE A 462 -14.22 12.94 -44.96
C PHE A 462 -15.48 13.26 -44.14
N PRO A 463 -16.16 14.40 -44.38
CA PRO A 463 -17.31 14.82 -43.57
C PRO A 463 -18.44 13.80 -43.53
N GLU A 464 -18.65 13.05 -44.62
CA GLU A 464 -19.67 11.99 -44.73
C GLU A 464 -19.37 10.76 -43.87
N LEU A 465 -18.12 10.57 -43.48
CA LEU A 465 -17.65 9.44 -42.67
C LEU A 465 -17.34 9.85 -41.23
N HIS A 466 -17.32 11.14 -40.92
CA HIS A 466 -17.07 11.64 -39.57
C HIS A 466 -18.23 11.28 -38.62
N PRO A 467 -17.96 10.83 -37.37
CA PRO A 467 -16.66 10.66 -36.72
C PRO A 467 -16.02 9.27 -36.86
N TYR A 468 -16.46 8.44 -37.80
CA TYR A 468 -16.03 7.04 -37.95
C TYR A 468 -15.20 6.78 -39.21
N ALA A 469 -14.46 7.77 -39.69
CA ALA A 469 -13.64 7.66 -40.90
C ALA A 469 -12.51 6.60 -40.77
N GLY A 470 -12.08 6.28 -39.54
CA GLY A 470 -11.14 5.18 -39.25
C GLY A 470 -11.80 3.83 -38.96
N GLY A 471 -13.13 3.72 -39.05
CA GLY A 471 -13.91 2.51 -38.77
C GLY A 471 -14.93 2.67 -37.65
N SER A 472 -15.88 1.72 -37.55
CA SER A 472 -17.03 1.81 -36.63
C SER A 472 -16.68 1.78 -35.14
N GLY A 473 -15.46 1.38 -34.78
CA GLY A 473 -14.94 1.38 -33.41
C GLY A 473 -13.98 2.54 -33.11
N HIS A 474 -13.80 3.48 -34.03
CA HIS A 474 -12.80 4.54 -33.95
C HIS A 474 -13.46 5.91 -34.10
N HIS A 475 -13.60 6.63 -32.99
CA HIS A 475 -14.25 7.94 -32.97
C HIS A 475 -13.20 9.05 -33.14
N ALA A 476 -13.00 9.48 -34.39
CA ALA A 476 -11.95 10.42 -34.73
C ALA A 476 -12.37 11.48 -35.76
N ALA A 477 -11.65 12.60 -35.76
CA ALA A 477 -11.72 13.61 -36.79
C ALA A 477 -10.36 13.74 -37.50
N TYR A 478 -10.39 13.83 -38.82
CA TYR A 478 -9.22 14.09 -39.64
C TYR A 478 -9.32 15.52 -40.15
N LEU A 479 -8.37 16.38 -39.79
CA LEU A 479 -8.36 17.79 -40.19
C LEU A 479 -7.12 18.09 -41.03
N GLU A 480 -7.26 18.95 -42.04
CA GLU A 480 -6.16 19.39 -42.89
C GLU A 480 -6.01 20.92 -42.82
N ASN A 481 -4.79 21.43 -42.60
CA ASN A 481 -4.53 22.87 -42.55
C ASN A 481 -4.19 23.46 -43.94
N THR A 482 -3.99 24.78 -44.03
CA THR A 482 -3.69 25.45 -45.30
C THR A 482 -2.34 25.04 -45.89
N ALA A 483 -1.40 24.60 -45.05
CA ALA A 483 -0.09 24.10 -45.47
C ALA A 483 -0.10 22.63 -45.93
N GLY A 484 -1.24 21.92 -45.85
CA GLY A 484 -1.43 20.55 -46.32
C GLY A 484 -1.11 19.46 -45.28
N TYR A 485 -0.89 19.83 -44.02
CA TYR A 485 -0.70 18.88 -42.91
C TYR A 485 -2.02 18.32 -42.43
N GLU A 486 -2.07 17.01 -42.24
CA GLU A 486 -3.20 16.31 -41.66
C GLU A 486 -2.96 16.03 -40.16
N VAL A 487 -3.99 16.23 -39.35
CA VAL A 487 -4.05 15.77 -37.96
C VAL A 487 -5.22 14.83 -37.77
N GLU A 488 -5.00 13.78 -36.99
CA GLU A 488 -6.03 12.86 -36.52
C GLU A 488 -6.29 13.16 -35.03
N LEU A 489 -7.54 13.43 -34.68
CA LEU A 489 -7.97 13.68 -33.32
C LEU A 489 -8.83 12.51 -32.85
N VAL A 490 -8.33 11.70 -31.92
CA VAL A 490 -8.95 10.44 -31.49
C VAL A 490 -9.59 10.59 -30.11
N ALA A 491 -10.89 10.41 -30.02
CA ALA A 491 -11.63 10.34 -28.77
C ALA A 491 -11.72 8.89 -28.26
N PRO A 492 -11.75 8.68 -26.93
CA PRO A 492 -11.94 7.37 -26.32
C PRO A 492 -13.34 6.76 -26.53
#